data_AF-A0A162A273-F1
#
_entry.id   AF-A0A162A273-F1
#
_cell.length_a   1.000
_cell.length_b   1.000
_cell.length_c   1.000
_cell.angle_alpha   90.00
_cell.angle_beta   90.00
_cell.angle_gamma   90.00
#
_symmetry.space_group_name_H-M   'P 1'
#
loop_
_entity.id
_entity.type
_entity.pdbx_description
1 polymer ?
#
loop_
_entity_poly.entity_id
_entity_poly.type
_entity_poly.pdbx_seq_one_letter_code
_entity_poly.pdbx_strand_id
1 'polypeptide(L)'
;MNQIKLVLCIVLGCCILWSVWWLANATTYTPSTIVLPNEELSQVTQLPSKPSVTVADASLQAPFNAVQTKQPLFDHQQPSKPQPEETLYIPPIAEKSKKTVQPQYSGDFDDYEEYNDFLLEQETSLKRDYVAAVDKKVERLSHLLQKGINAGLPESQLNEAKEKIAALRKMKQHLEKELNAPF
;
A
#
# COMPACT_ATOMS: atom_id res chain seq x y z
N MET A 1 -39.85 -28.38 6.27
CA MET A 1 -39.09 -28.15 7.52
C MET A 1 -37.63 -28.62 7.49
N ASN A 2 -37.24 -29.61 6.69
CA ASN A 2 -35.86 -30.14 6.70
C ASN A 2 -34.86 -29.25 5.95
N GLN A 3 -35.31 -28.51 4.93
CA GLN A 3 -34.45 -27.58 4.17
C GLN A 3 -33.97 -26.39 5.01
N ILE A 4 -34.82 -25.83 5.86
CA ILE A 4 -34.47 -24.71 6.74
C ILE A 4 -33.44 -25.15 7.80
N LYS A 5 -33.59 -26.37 8.32
CA LYS A 5 -32.62 -26.98 9.25
C LYS A 5 -31.27 -27.23 8.57
N LEU A 6 -31.27 -27.67 7.31
CA LEU A 6 -30.05 -27.92 6.54
C LEU A 6 -29.29 -26.61 6.23
N VAL A 7 -30.00 -25.54 5.85
CA VAL A 7 -29.40 -24.22 5.63
C VAL A 7 -28.85 -23.64 6.94
N LEU A 8 -29.58 -23.76 8.06
CA LEU A 8 -29.12 -23.30 9.37
C LEU A 8 -27.84 -24.04 9.81
N CYS A 9 -27.75 -25.35 9.58
CA CYS A 9 -26.56 -26.14 9.88
C CYS A 9 -25.34 -25.72 9.04
N ILE A 10 -25.52 -25.40 7.76
CA ILE A 10 -24.43 -24.95 6.89
C ILE A 10 -23.91 -23.58 7.37
N VAL A 11 -24.80 -22.64 7.68
CA VAL A 11 -24.43 -21.31 8.16
C VAL A 11 -23.69 -21.39 9.51
N LEU A 12 -24.20 -22.19 10.45
CA LEU A 12 -23.54 -22.41 11.75
C LEU A 12 -22.16 -23.07 11.58
N GLY A 13 -22.03 -24.05 10.68
CA GLY A 13 -20.75 -24.68 10.37
C GLY A 13 -19.72 -23.69 9.82
N CYS A 14 -20.11 -22.83 8.88
CA CYS A 14 -19.23 -21.80 8.32
C CYS A 14 -18.76 -20.78 9.37
N CYS A 15 -19.63 -20.34 10.28
CA CYS A 15 -19.28 -19.41 11.35
C CYS A 15 -18.25 -20.00 12.33
N ILE A 16 -18.36 -21.30 12.64
CA ILE A 16 -17.43 -21.99 13.54
C ILE A 16 -16.06 -22.14 12.87
N LEU A 17 -16.03 -22.52 11.59
CA LEU A 17 -14.78 -22.66 10.82
C LEU A 17 -14.04 -21.32 10.68
N TRP A 18 -14.76 -20.22 10.43
CA TRP A 18 -14.16 -18.89 10.38
C TRP A 18 -13.63 -18.43 11.73
N SER A 19 -14.37 -18.68 12.82
CA SER A 19 -13.94 -18.31 14.17
C SER A 19 -12.67 -19.04 14.60
N VAL A 20 -12.54 -20.34 14.27
CA VAL A 20 -11.35 -21.14 14.60
C VAL A 20 -10.13 -20.68 13.80
N TRP A 21 -10.29 -20.34 12.52
CA TRP A 21 -9.20 -19.81 11.69
C TRP A 21 -8.74 -18.43 12.17
N TRP A 22 -9.68 -17.57 12.56
CA TRP A 22 -9.37 -16.26 13.13
C TRP A 22 -8.65 -16.37 14.47
N LEU A 23 -9.06 -17.30 15.34
CA LEU A 23 -8.41 -17.51 16.64
C LEU A 23 -6.98 -18.08 16.50
N ALA A 24 -6.73 -18.95 15.52
CA ALA A 24 -5.39 -19.44 15.21
C ALA A 24 -4.47 -18.35 14.62
N ASN A 25 -5.03 -17.34 13.95
CA ASN A 25 -4.27 -16.21 13.42
C ASN A 25 -4.08 -15.07 14.45
N ALA A 26 -4.86 -15.07 15.54
CA ALA A 26 -4.72 -14.09 16.61
C ALA A 26 -3.60 -14.43 17.62
N THR A 27 -3.13 -15.69 17.68
CA THR A 27 -2.14 -16.16 18.65
C THR A 27 -0.68 -16.07 18.20
N THR A 28 -0.40 -15.53 17.00
CA THR A 28 0.98 -15.37 16.49
C THR A 28 1.61 -14.02 16.81
N TYR A 29 0.97 -13.17 17.61
CA TYR A 29 1.61 -11.98 18.18
C TYR A 29 2.46 -12.35 19.39
N THR A 30 3.69 -12.78 19.12
CA THR A 30 4.76 -12.84 20.13
C THR A 30 5.29 -11.42 20.36
N PRO A 31 5.23 -10.86 21.58
CA PRO A 31 5.86 -9.58 21.87
C PRO A 31 7.38 -9.75 21.80
N SER A 32 8.04 -8.88 21.03
CA SER A 32 9.50 -8.84 20.93
C SER A 32 10.11 -8.57 22.31
N THR A 33 10.83 -9.57 22.83
CA THR A 33 11.73 -9.41 23.97
C THR A 33 12.86 -8.49 23.56
N ILE A 34 12.92 -7.30 24.17
CA ILE A 34 14.09 -6.43 24.12
C ILE A 34 15.21 -7.16 24.87
N VAL A 35 16.18 -7.69 24.14
CA VAL A 35 17.47 -8.11 24.69
C VAL A 35 18.36 -6.88 24.70
N LEU A 36 18.65 -6.41 25.90
CA LEU A 36 19.69 -5.44 26.21
C LEU A 36 21.04 -6.17 26.15
N PRO A 37 21.97 -5.85 25.23
CA PRO A 37 23.31 -6.40 25.31
C PRO A 37 24.15 -5.57 26.30
N ASN A 38 24.60 -6.24 27.35
CA ASN A 38 25.68 -5.80 28.24
C ASN A 38 26.93 -5.46 27.42
N GLU A 39 27.48 -4.25 27.59
CA GLU A 39 28.90 -4.00 27.35
C GLU A 39 29.67 -4.22 28.66
N GLU A 40 30.34 -5.36 28.76
CA GLU A 40 31.46 -5.55 29.68
C GLU A 40 32.76 -5.50 28.88
N LEU A 41 33.56 -4.49 29.20
CA LEU A 41 34.92 -4.21 28.75
C LEU A 41 35.85 -5.43 28.84
N SER A 42 36.52 -5.83 27.74
CA SER A 42 37.94 -6.28 27.75
C SER A 42 38.53 -6.59 26.36
N GLN A 43 39.61 -5.85 26.06
CA GLN A 43 40.90 -6.26 25.46
C GLN A 43 41.02 -6.75 23.99
N VAL A 44 41.56 -5.84 23.17
CA VAL A 44 42.82 -5.93 22.39
C VAL A 44 43.33 -7.34 22.03
N THR A 45 43.55 -7.61 20.72
CA THR A 45 44.85 -8.05 20.11
C THR A 45 44.68 -8.86 18.80
N GLN A 46 45.11 -8.23 17.69
CA GLN A 46 45.82 -8.78 16.51
C GLN A 46 45.14 -9.69 15.46
N LEU A 47 45.23 -9.19 14.21
CA LEU A 47 45.33 -9.94 12.94
C LEU A 47 46.71 -10.61 12.86
N PRO A 48 46.88 -11.84 12.29
CA PRO A 48 47.25 -11.93 10.87
C PRO A 48 46.80 -13.22 10.11
N SER A 49 46.98 -13.17 8.78
CA SER A 49 47.22 -14.29 7.83
C SER A 49 46.04 -14.96 7.07
N LYS A 50 45.88 -14.50 5.81
CA LYS A 50 45.43 -15.18 4.57
C LYS A 50 46.34 -16.41 4.28
N PRO A 51 45.99 -17.48 3.49
CA PRO A 51 45.16 -17.51 2.26
C PRO A 51 44.21 -18.72 2.05
N SER A 52 43.16 -18.54 1.23
CA SER A 52 42.99 -19.32 -0.02
C SER A 52 41.80 -18.80 -0.82
N VAL A 53 42.00 -18.66 -2.12
CA VAL A 53 41.01 -18.23 -3.13
C VAL A 53 40.23 -19.46 -3.60
N THR A 54 38.90 -19.39 -3.59
CA THR A 54 38.08 -20.17 -4.53
C THR A 54 36.92 -19.29 -5.00
N VAL A 55 37.05 -18.87 -6.26
CA VAL A 55 36.00 -18.23 -7.05
C VAL A 55 34.97 -19.31 -7.39
N ALA A 56 33.70 -19.07 -7.06
CA ALA A 56 32.58 -19.80 -7.64
C ALA A 56 31.47 -18.80 -7.93
N ASP A 57 31.49 -18.34 -9.17
CA ASP A 57 30.46 -17.62 -9.88
C ASP A 57 29.23 -18.54 -10.02
N ALA A 58 28.05 -18.08 -9.59
CA ALA A 58 26.79 -18.80 -9.76
C ALA A 58 25.66 -17.83 -10.12
N SER A 59 25.75 -17.40 -11.37
CA SER A 59 24.70 -16.89 -12.26
C SER A 59 23.25 -17.26 -11.87
N LEU A 60 22.43 -16.21 -11.69
CA LEU A 60 20.97 -16.24 -11.73
C LEU A 60 20.48 -16.62 -13.13
N GLN A 61 19.72 -17.72 -13.29
CA GLN A 61 18.91 -17.94 -14.49
C GLN A 61 17.54 -18.54 -14.12
N ALA A 62 16.49 -17.74 -14.35
CA ALA A 62 15.10 -18.19 -14.41
C ALA A 62 14.78 -18.66 -15.85
N PRO A 63 14.02 -19.76 -16.05
CA PRO A 63 13.70 -20.23 -17.39
C PRO A 63 12.53 -19.44 -17.99
N PHE A 64 12.84 -18.66 -19.03
CA PHE A 64 11.87 -18.15 -19.99
C PHE A 64 11.48 -19.28 -20.95
N ASN A 65 10.27 -19.83 -20.81
CA ASN A 65 9.69 -20.71 -21.81
C ASN A 65 9.06 -19.88 -22.93
N ALA A 66 9.78 -19.74 -24.04
CA ALA A 66 9.25 -19.26 -25.31
C ALA A 66 8.60 -20.43 -26.06
N VAL A 67 7.28 -20.41 -26.22
CA VAL A 67 6.56 -21.37 -27.08
C VAL A 67 6.49 -20.78 -28.49
N GLN A 68 7.19 -21.42 -29.43
CA GLN A 68 7.10 -21.17 -30.87
C GLN A 68 5.78 -21.74 -31.40
N THR A 69 4.97 -20.91 -32.07
CA THR A 69 3.82 -21.38 -32.85
C THR A 69 4.21 -21.51 -34.32
N LYS A 70 4.24 -22.76 -34.78
CA LYS A 70 4.32 -23.19 -36.18
C LYS A 70 3.09 -22.67 -36.96
N GLN A 71 3.31 -22.00 -38.10
CA GLN A 71 2.30 -21.82 -39.14
C GLN A 71 2.06 -23.12 -39.91
N PRO A 72 0.84 -23.30 -40.46
CA PRO A 72 0.74 -23.61 -41.87
C PRO A 72 -0.28 -22.72 -42.63
N LEU A 73 0.00 -22.58 -43.91
CA LEU A 73 -0.67 -21.82 -44.96
C LEU A 73 -1.73 -22.68 -45.69
N PHE A 74 -2.61 -21.99 -46.45
CA PHE A 74 -3.64 -22.42 -47.42
C PHE A 74 -5.08 -22.57 -46.84
N ASP A 75 -6.16 -22.04 -47.41
CA ASP A 75 -6.41 -21.47 -48.75
C ASP A 75 -7.68 -20.57 -48.78
N HIS A 76 -7.87 -19.88 -49.91
CA HIS A 76 -8.84 -18.81 -50.22
C HIS A 76 -10.35 -19.08 -50.02
N GLN A 77 -11.15 -18.06 -49.60
CA GLN A 77 -12.38 -17.63 -50.33
C GLN A 77 -13.07 -16.33 -49.84
N GLN A 78 -13.21 -15.38 -50.79
CA GLN A 78 -14.28 -14.38 -51.04
C GLN A 78 -14.48 -13.14 -50.12
N PRO A 79 -14.62 -11.91 -50.68
CA PRO A 79 -14.62 -10.68 -49.89
C PRO A 79 -15.99 -10.40 -49.28
N SER A 80 -16.12 -10.59 -47.96
CA SER A 80 -17.21 -10.01 -47.19
C SER A 80 -16.85 -8.58 -46.78
N LYS A 81 -17.75 -7.67 -47.17
CA LYS A 81 -17.91 -6.27 -46.76
C LYS A 81 -17.17 -5.91 -45.44
N PRO A 82 -16.30 -4.87 -45.41
CA PRO A 82 -15.60 -4.51 -44.19
C PRO A 82 -16.62 -4.07 -43.13
N GLN A 83 -16.73 -4.86 -42.05
CA GLN A 83 -17.30 -4.36 -40.81
C GLN A 83 -16.34 -3.34 -40.21
N PRO A 84 -16.82 -2.23 -39.63
CA PRO A 84 -15.97 -1.30 -38.91
C PRO A 84 -15.31 -2.06 -37.77
N GLU A 85 -13.99 -2.15 -37.77
CA GLU A 85 -13.26 -2.60 -36.59
C GLU A 85 -13.65 -1.70 -35.42
N GLU A 86 -14.17 -2.32 -34.37
CA GLU A 86 -14.49 -1.64 -33.12
C GLU A 86 -13.17 -1.27 -32.46
N THR A 87 -12.62 -0.10 -32.83
CA THR A 87 -11.37 0.39 -32.26
C THR A 87 -11.58 0.61 -30.77
N LEU A 88 -11.03 -0.28 -29.95
CA LEU A 88 -10.99 -0.16 -28.50
C LEU A 88 -10.34 1.19 -28.14
N TYR A 89 -11.17 2.16 -27.77
CA TYR A 89 -10.69 3.48 -27.39
C TYR A 89 -9.95 3.38 -26.05
N ILE A 90 -8.64 3.61 -26.10
CA ILE A 90 -7.81 3.80 -24.90
C ILE A 90 -7.69 5.31 -24.70
N PRO A 91 -8.25 5.88 -23.60
CA PRO A 91 -8.10 7.31 -23.34
C PRO A 91 -6.61 7.65 -23.17
N PRO A 92 -6.15 8.79 -23.72
CA PRO A 92 -4.76 9.21 -23.56
C PRO A 92 -4.44 9.38 -22.07
N ILE A 93 -3.40 8.68 -21.61
CA ILE A 93 -2.85 8.84 -20.25
C ILE A 93 -2.18 10.22 -20.24
N ALA A 94 -2.83 11.20 -19.62
CA ALA A 94 -2.20 12.48 -19.40
C ALA A 94 -0.98 12.28 -18.48
N GLU A 95 0.21 12.71 -18.92
CA GLU A 95 1.44 12.85 -18.13
C GLU A 95 1.23 13.89 -17.01
N LYS A 96 0.38 13.56 -16.04
CA LYS A 96 0.19 14.37 -14.83
C LYS A 96 1.10 13.82 -13.75
N SER A 97 2.39 13.94 -13.95
CA SER A 97 3.32 13.89 -12.82
C SER A 97 4.20 15.13 -12.86
N LYS A 98 3.72 16.17 -12.17
CA LYS A 98 4.65 17.11 -11.55
C LYS A 98 5.41 16.24 -10.56
N LYS A 99 6.60 15.76 -10.94
CA LYS A 99 7.44 14.91 -10.10
C LYS A 99 7.75 15.71 -8.85
N THR A 100 6.96 15.53 -7.81
CA THR A 100 7.25 16.08 -6.49
C THR A 100 8.49 15.34 -6.02
N VAL A 101 9.64 15.97 -6.22
CA VAL A 101 10.91 15.47 -5.70
C VAL A 101 10.77 15.51 -4.19
N GLN A 102 10.70 14.33 -3.56
CA GLN A 102 10.74 14.23 -2.11
C GLN A 102 12.07 14.83 -1.63
N PRO A 103 12.10 15.60 -0.54
CA PRO A 103 13.35 16.10 0.02
C PRO A 103 14.25 14.92 0.39
N GLN A 104 15.48 14.95 -0.12
CA GLN A 104 16.51 13.95 0.15
C GLN A 104 17.56 14.55 1.08
N TYR A 105 18.03 13.77 2.05
CA TYR A 105 19.11 14.20 2.93
C TYR A 105 20.39 14.47 2.12
N SER A 106 21.06 15.58 2.42
CA SER A 106 22.29 16.01 1.74
C SER A 106 23.36 16.56 2.69
N GLY A 107 23.15 16.41 4.00
CA GLY A 107 24.12 16.75 5.05
C GLY A 107 25.16 15.65 5.26
N ASP A 108 25.94 15.77 6.32
CA ASP A 108 26.95 14.77 6.68
C ASP A 108 26.28 13.50 7.25
N PHE A 109 26.75 12.32 6.87
CA PHE A 109 26.23 11.05 7.41
C PHE A 109 26.82 10.71 8.79
N ASP A 110 27.94 11.33 9.15
CA ASP A 110 28.55 11.16 10.47
C ASP A 110 27.95 12.13 11.52
N ASP A 111 27.17 13.13 11.09
CA ASP A 111 26.41 14.02 11.97
C ASP A 111 24.99 13.48 12.24
N TYR A 112 24.86 12.75 13.34
CA TYR A 112 23.59 12.16 13.74
C TYR A 112 22.52 13.19 14.13
N GLU A 113 22.92 14.35 14.66
CA GLU A 113 21.97 15.38 15.07
C GLU A 113 21.37 16.07 13.84
N GLU A 114 22.20 16.40 12.84
CA GLU A 114 21.75 16.97 11.57
C GLU A 114 20.77 16.02 10.85
N TYR A 115 21.04 14.72 10.86
CA TYR A 115 20.15 13.73 10.29
C TYR A 115 18.80 13.64 11.02
N ASN A 116 18.80 13.70 12.36
CA ASN A 116 17.57 13.68 13.15
C ASN A 116 16.70 14.92 12.91
N ASP A 117 17.32 16.10 12.82
CA ASP A 117 16.62 17.35 12.50
C ASP A 117 15.97 17.28 11.11
N PHE A 118 16.67 16.71 10.12
CA PHE A 118 16.10 16.47 8.79
C PHE A 118 14.88 15.55 8.84
N LEU A 119 14.92 14.47 9.63
CA LEU A 119 13.78 13.56 9.78
C LEU A 119 12.59 14.26 10.44
N LEU A 120 12.83 15.08 11.46
CA LEU A 120 11.79 15.84 12.14
C LEU A 120 11.13 16.87 11.21
N GLU A 121 11.92 17.58 10.40
CA GLU A 121 11.37 18.52 9.42
C GLU A 121 10.58 17.77 8.33
N GLN A 122 11.05 16.61 7.87
CA GLN A 122 10.31 15.80 6.90
C GLN A 122 8.94 15.37 7.45
N GLU A 123 8.91 14.88 8.69
CA GLU A 123 7.66 14.51 9.36
C GLU A 123 6.73 15.72 9.48
N THR A 124 7.26 16.85 9.95
CA THR A 124 6.49 18.08 10.15
C THR A 124 5.92 18.60 8.83
N SER A 125 6.72 18.60 7.76
CA SER A 125 6.29 18.97 6.40
C SER A 125 5.16 18.07 5.92
N LEU A 126 5.27 16.75 6.08
CA LEU A 126 4.25 15.80 5.67
C LEU A 126 2.92 16.05 6.39
N LYS A 127 2.96 16.33 7.70
CA LYS A 127 1.77 16.68 8.48
C LYS A 127 1.11 17.96 7.96
N ARG A 128 1.88 19.01 7.70
CA ARG A 128 1.37 20.28 7.13
C ARG A 128 0.73 20.08 5.77
N ASP A 129 1.38 19.32 4.89
CA ASP A 129 0.87 19.01 3.55
C ASP A 129 -0.45 18.25 3.61
N TYR A 130 -0.55 17.27 4.50
CA TYR A 130 -1.81 16.56 4.75
C TYR A 130 -2.91 17.52 5.18
N VAL A 131 -2.65 18.34 6.21
CA VAL A 131 -3.61 19.32 6.75
C VAL A 131 -4.11 20.27 5.66
N ALA A 132 -3.21 20.79 4.82
CA ALA A 132 -3.55 21.68 3.72
C ALA A 132 -4.37 20.99 2.62
N ALA A 133 -4.12 19.71 2.35
CA ALA A 133 -4.84 18.95 1.34
C ALA A 133 -6.25 18.54 1.79
N VAL A 134 -6.48 18.32 3.09
CA VAL A 134 -7.76 17.85 3.61
C VAL A 134 -8.89 18.85 3.36
N ASP A 135 -8.66 20.16 3.47
CA ASP A 135 -9.73 21.16 3.33
C ASP A 135 -10.40 21.10 1.95
N LYS A 136 -9.60 21.10 0.88
CA LYS A 136 -10.09 20.96 -0.50
C LYS A 136 -10.77 19.62 -0.73
N LYS A 137 -10.27 18.55 -0.09
CA LYS A 137 -10.85 17.21 -0.20
C LYS A 137 -12.22 17.13 0.49
N VAL A 138 -12.34 17.69 1.68
CA VAL A 138 -13.60 17.76 2.45
C VAL A 138 -14.63 18.57 1.68
N GLU A 139 -14.27 19.74 1.16
CA GLU A 139 -15.16 20.56 0.34
C GLU A 139 -15.73 19.77 -0.85
N ARG A 140 -14.86 19.13 -1.63
CA ARG A 140 -15.27 18.31 -2.78
C ARG A 140 -16.18 17.16 -2.37
N LEU A 141 -15.85 16.45 -1.28
CA LEU A 141 -16.66 15.33 -0.79
C LEU A 141 -18.01 15.79 -0.25
N SER A 142 -18.07 16.92 0.43
CA SER A 142 -19.32 17.53 0.89
C SER A 142 -20.25 17.89 -0.27
N HIS A 143 -19.70 18.46 -1.36
CA HIS A 143 -20.48 18.75 -2.55
C HIS A 143 -20.99 17.47 -3.24
N LEU A 144 -20.17 16.41 -3.32
CA LEU A 144 -20.60 15.12 -3.86
C LEU A 144 -21.67 14.45 -2.98
N LEU A 145 -21.54 14.54 -1.66
CA LEU A 145 -22.55 14.07 -0.72
C LEU A 145 -23.89 14.77 -0.96
N GLN A 146 -23.89 16.10 -1.13
CA GLN A 146 -25.11 16.84 -1.43
C GLN A 146 -25.76 16.40 -2.75
N LYS A 147 -24.95 16.15 -3.78
CA LYS A 147 -25.44 15.58 -5.05
C LYS A 147 -26.05 14.20 -4.84
N GLY A 148 -25.42 13.37 -4.03
CA GLY A 148 -25.91 12.04 -3.67
C GLY A 148 -27.25 12.07 -2.93
N ILE A 149 -27.43 13.02 -2.00
CA ILE A 149 -28.69 13.25 -1.29
C ILE A 149 -29.78 13.63 -2.31
N ASN A 150 -29.51 14.59 -3.19
CA ASN A 150 -30.47 15.04 -4.20
C ASN A 150 -30.83 13.93 -5.20
N ALA A 151 -29.92 12.97 -5.43
CA ALA A 151 -30.13 11.82 -6.29
C ALA A 151 -30.85 10.64 -5.58
N GLY A 152 -31.17 10.77 -4.28
CA GLY A 152 -31.85 9.72 -3.53
C GLY A 152 -30.98 8.48 -3.25
N LEU A 153 -29.66 8.66 -3.06
CA LEU A 153 -28.79 7.55 -2.69
C LEU A 153 -29.25 6.88 -1.37
N PRO A 154 -29.01 5.56 -1.21
CA PRO A 154 -29.35 4.85 0.01
C PRO A 154 -28.69 5.46 1.25
N GLU A 155 -29.41 5.49 2.37
CA GLU A 155 -28.92 6.03 3.66
C GLU A 155 -27.60 5.41 4.10
N SER A 156 -27.37 4.11 3.83
CA SER A 156 -26.09 3.46 4.15
C SER A 156 -24.91 4.13 3.44
N GLN A 157 -25.05 4.47 2.17
CA GLN A 157 -24.01 5.14 1.38
C GLN A 157 -23.83 6.59 1.81
N LEU A 158 -24.93 7.27 2.15
CA LEU A 158 -24.89 8.63 2.68
C LEU A 158 -24.16 8.68 4.03
N ASN A 159 -24.38 7.68 4.89
CA ASN A 159 -23.73 7.58 6.20
C ASN A 159 -22.24 7.24 6.07
N GLU A 160 -21.89 6.29 5.19
CA GLU A 160 -20.49 6.00 4.89
C GLU A 160 -19.74 7.25 4.41
N ALA A 161 -20.35 8.06 3.53
CA ALA A 161 -19.76 9.31 3.06
C ALA A 161 -19.60 10.35 4.19
N LYS A 162 -20.59 10.50 5.07
CA LYS A 162 -20.52 11.38 6.25
C LYS A 162 -19.38 10.95 7.18
N GLU A 163 -19.26 9.65 7.46
CA GLU A 163 -18.21 9.09 8.31
C GLU A 163 -16.81 9.34 7.73
N LYS A 164 -16.63 9.15 6.42
CA LYS A 164 -15.36 9.46 5.75
C LYS A 164 -14.97 10.93 5.87
N ILE A 165 -15.93 11.84 5.71
CA ILE A 165 -15.69 13.28 5.90
C ILE A 165 -15.32 13.58 7.36
N ALA A 166 -16.02 12.97 8.32
CA ALA A 166 -15.73 13.13 9.75
C ALA A 166 -14.34 12.62 10.12
N ALA A 167 -13.94 11.46 9.58
CA ALA A 167 -12.61 10.88 9.79
C ALA A 167 -11.49 11.79 9.27
N LEU A 168 -11.65 12.37 8.07
CA LEU A 168 -10.68 13.33 7.52
C LEU A 168 -10.52 14.56 8.43
N ARG A 169 -11.63 15.12 8.91
CA ARG A 169 -11.61 16.26 9.83
C ARG A 169 -10.95 15.92 11.17
N LYS A 170 -11.26 14.74 11.72
CA LYS A 170 -10.66 14.26 12.96
C LYS A 170 -9.14 14.10 12.83
N MET A 171 -8.68 13.51 11.72
CA MET A 171 -7.25 13.36 11.46
C MET A 171 -6.57 14.73 11.30
N LYS A 172 -7.19 15.66 10.55
CA LYS A 172 -6.68 17.04 10.43
C LYS A 172 -6.49 17.68 11.81
N GLN A 173 -7.52 17.65 12.66
CA GLN A 173 -7.46 18.22 14.02
C GLN A 173 -6.39 17.55 14.89
N HIS A 174 -6.19 16.24 14.73
CA HIS A 174 -5.15 15.51 15.44
C HIS A 174 -3.76 15.99 15.03
N LEU A 175 -3.49 16.08 13.73
CA LEU A 175 -2.21 16.55 13.21
C LEU A 175 -1.96 18.03 13.50
N GLU A 176 -3.00 18.87 13.49
CA GLU A 176 -2.89 20.27 13.93
C GLU A 176 -2.49 20.38 15.40
N LYS A 177 -2.92 19.45 16.28
CA LYS A 177 -2.47 19.44 17.67
C LYS A 177 -1.01 19.03 17.79
N GLU A 178 -0.58 18.02 17.04
CA GLU A 178 0.83 17.59 17.02
C GLU A 178 1.75 18.70 16.51
N LEU A 179 1.33 19.44 15.48
CA LEU A 179 2.11 20.56 14.93
C LEU A 179 2.22 21.76 15.88
N ASN A 180 1.31 21.89 16.84
CA ASN A 180 1.29 22.99 17.81
C ASN A 180 1.77 22.56 19.21
N ALA A 181 2.11 21.28 19.40
CA ALA A 181 2.65 20.80 20.66
C ALA A 181 4.09 21.32 20.83
N PRO A 182 4.48 21.78 22.03
CA PRO A 182 5.87 22.12 22.30
C PRO A 182 6.74 20.85 22.25
N PHE A 183 7.93 20.99 21.66
CA PHE A 183 8.98 19.96 21.66
C PHE A 183 9.71 19.91 23.00
#